data_AF-A0A925YZC8-F1
#
_entry.id   AF-A0A925YZC8-F1
#
_cell.length_a   1.000
_cell.length_b   1.000
_cell.length_c   1.000
_cell.angle_alpha   90.00
_cell.angle_beta   90.00
_cell.angle_gamma   90.00
#
_symmetry.space_group_name_H-M   'P 1'
#
loop_
_entity.id
_entity.type
_entity.pdbx_description
1 polymer ?
#
loop_
_entity_poly.entity_id
_entity_poly.type
_entity_poly.pdbx_seq_one_letter_code
_entity_poly.pdbx_strand_id
1 'polypeptide(L)'
;MKNIILILLISFPLFQNKIFSQPQIALEFHASGFDEPVGIVSAGDERLFIVERKGKIKILYPDGTNSVFLDISALVESGFVEQGLLGLAFHPDYFTNGYFYVNYINLDDDTRISRFHVSVSDSNVADTSSEFNILAIEQPALNHNGGDLHFGPDGYLYCALGNGGGPSNSNAQDTTNLLGKILRIDVDIATPYAAPSENPFFDGAGKDELWNFGLRNPWRFSFDRLTGDMFIADVGGALHEEINFQPASSTGGENYGWNCYEGNLLVNPSLCLAGSTLTFPVFDYLHDNAIGGFAVTGGYVYRGNDYPGMNGYYIFCDYISGNFWSMRQITADSFSTNFHGYLEDRIASFGENNNGELFACEKTTGNIYKIIDQCSNFNLSFTVTHASAATINNGAVDLTINNGTAPFSIVWSNGATTEDITGLAAGNYTATVIDANGCLATGMATLINNCSEATGITISSITTSSVTINWNDTGAPNYKVLYFKAGSAPSLINTTSASVTLTGLTPASNYVFKIRNKCPGAPGNFTAGGNFTTLPARENSFVESEVHIYPNPNTGSFKISNHMLVKTFSVYDVTGNYLQSSAAESENIDLSNYNNGIYLMSFELQNGIVINEKVIIQH
;
A
#
# COMPACT_ATOMS: atom_id res chain seq x y z
N MET A 1 4.77 52.06 23.42
CA MET A 1 3.80 51.14 22.79
C MET A 1 4.47 50.56 21.56
N LYS A 2 5.00 49.33 21.67
CA LYS A 2 5.74 48.65 20.59
C LYS A 2 4.82 47.58 20.00
N ASN A 3 4.62 47.64 18.70
CA ASN A 3 3.77 46.74 17.92
C ASN A 3 4.32 45.31 17.97
N ILE A 4 3.45 44.37 18.35
CA ILE A 4 3.69 42.92 18.29
C ILE A 4 3.24 42.46 16.89
N ILE A 5 4.18 41.98 16.08
CA ILE A 5 3.90 41.27 14.84
C ILE A 5 3.72 39.79 15.21
N LEU A 6 2.50 39.29 15.08
CA LEU A 6 2.15 37.88 15.24
C LEU A 6 2.41 37.18 13.90
N ILE A 7 3.49 36.40 13.82
CA ILE A 7 3.76 35.53 12.66
C ILE A 7 2.97 34.23 12.89
N LEU A 8 1.86 34.08 12.17
CA LEU A 8 1.12 32.82 12.11
C LEU A 8 1.91 31.83 11.23
N LEU A 9 2.50 30.81 11.85
CA LEU A 9 3.05 29.65 11.15
C LEU A 9 1.87 28.79 10.68
N ILE A 10 1.47 28.95 9.43
CA ILE A 10 0.54 28.03 8.75
C ILE A 10 1.32 26.75 8.47
N SER A 11 1.03 25.68 9.23
CA SER A 11 1.48 24.34 8.91
C SER A 11 0.75 23.88 7.65
N PHE A 12 1.42 23.94 6.50
CA PHE A 12 0.98 23.20 5.32
C PHE A 12 1.06 21.71 5.66
N PRO A 13 -0.04 20.93 5.62
CA PRO A 13 0.09 19.50 5.52
C PRO A 13 0.88 19.20 4.25
N LEU A 14 2.05 18.58 4.41
CA LEU A 14 2.76 17.90 3.34
C LEU A 14 1.80 16.83 2.81
N PHE A 15 1.03 17.14 1.77
CA PHE A 15 0.47 16.12 0.91
C PHE A 15 1.68 15.39 0.34
N GLN A 16 1.97 14.20 0.89
CA GLN A 16 2.74 13.21 0.16
C GLN A 16 1.91 12.90 -1.09
N ASN A 17 2.23 13.59 -2.19
CA ASN A 17 1.85 13.09 -3.50
C ASN A 17 2.54 11.73 -3.61
N LYS A 18 1.80 10.66 -3.28
CA LYS A 18 2.16 9.33 -3.76
C LYS A 18 2.11 9.46 -5.28
N ILE A 19 3.27 9.66 -5.89
CA ILE A 19 3.43 9.42 -7.32
C ILE A 19 3.27 7.91 -7.43
N PHE A 20 2.04 7.46 -7.65
CA PHE A 20 1.82 6.08 -8.05
C PHE A 20 2.50 5.94 -9.41
N SER A 21 3.41 4.96 -9.53
CA SER A 21 3.84 4.51 -10.84
C SER A 21 2.60 4.12 -11.64
N GLN A 22 2.64 4.32 -12.97
CA GLN A 22 1.57 3.80 -13.82
C GLN A 22 1.35 2.31 -13.52
N PRO A 23 0.10 1.86 -13.40
CA PRO A 23 -0.17 0.46 -13.10
C PRO A 23 0.47 -0.42 -14.17
N GLN A 24 1.13 -1.51 -13.77
CA GLN A 24 1.69 -2.47 -14.71
C GLN A 24 0.69 -3.61 -14.86
N ILE A 25 -0.10 -3.56 -15.94
CA ILE A 25 -1.18 -4.51 -16.15
C ILE A 25 -0.61 -5.90 -16.46
N ALA A 26 -1.12 -6.91 -15.76
CA ALA A 26 -0.81 -8.31 -15.99
C ALA A 26 -2.06 -9.18 -15.82
N LEU A 27 -1.95 -10.45 -16.27
CA LEU A 27 -2.99 -11.46 -16.16
C LEU A 27 -2.58 -12.53 -15.15
N GLU A 28 -3.44 -12.79 -14.17
CA GLU A 28 -3.28 -13.90 -13.23
C GLU A 28 -4.29 -14.99 -13.56
N PHE A 29 -3.83 -16.23 -13.80
CA PHE A 29 -4.73 -17.35 -14.04
C PHE A 29 -5.68 -17.54 -12.86
N HIS A 30 -6.98 -17.61 -13.14
CA HIS A 30 -8.01 -17.73 -12.11
C HIS A 30 -8.78 -19.05 -12.21
N ALA A 31 -9.28 -19.41 -13.39
CA ALA A 31 -10.07 -20.62 -13.59
C ALA A 31 -9.98 -21.15 -15.03
N SER A 32 -10.42 -22.39 -15.23
CA SER A 32 -10.53 -23.01 -16.54
C SER A 32 -11.78 -23.92 -16.61
N GLY A 33 -11.99 -24.56 -17.76
CA GLY A 33 -13.11 -25.46 -17.99
C GLY A 33 -14.32 -24.79 -18.63
N PHE A 34 -14.09 -23.70 -19.37
CA PHE A 34 -15.09 -23.05 -20.22
C PHE A 34 -14.84 -23.41 -21.69
N ASP A 35 -15.88 -23.45 -22.51
CA ASP A 35 -15.81 -23.76 -23.95
C ASP A 35 -16.15 -22.52 -24.77
N GLU A 36 -15.13 -21.89 -25.35
CA GLU A 36 -15.28 -20.64 -26.10
C GLU A 36 -16.01 -19.54 -25.32
N PRO A 37 -15.49 -19.14 -24.14
CA PRO A 37 -16.07 -18.05 -23.38
C PRO A 37 -15.95 -16.74 -24.15
N VAL A 38 -17.04 -15.98 -24.18
CA VAL A 38 -17.15 -14.69 -24.88
C VAL A 38 -17.71 -13.59 -24.00
N GLY A 39 -18.13 -13.85 -22.76
CA GLY A 39 -18.63 -12.82 -21.86
C GLY A 39 -18.47 -13.20 -20.40
N ILE A 40 -18.29 -12.21 -19.53
CA ILE A 40 -18.20 -12.37 -18.08
C ILE A 40 -19.13 -11.33 -17.46
N VAL A 41 -20.15 -11.77 -16.73
CA VAL A 41 -21.17 -10.86 -16.17
C VAL A 41 -21.43 -11.22 -14.71
N SER A 42 -21.57 -10.23 -13.84
CA SER A 42 -22.04 -10.43 -12.47
C SER A 42 -23.54 -10.17 -12.37
N ALA A 43 -24.24 -10.96 -11.56
CA ALA A 43 -25.63 -10.69 -11.19
C ALA A 43 -25.76 -9.74 -9.99
N GLY A 44 -24.65 -9.19 -9.47
CA GLY A 44 -24.61 -8.36 -8.26
C GLY A 44 -24.35 -9.17 -6.97
N ASP A 45 -24.05 -10.46 -7.08
CA ASP A 45 -23.56 -11.31 -5.98
C ASP A 45 -22.13 -11.80 -6.25
N GLU A 46 -21.65 -12.75 -5.46
CA GLU A 46 -20.27 -13.27 -5.55
C GLU A 46 -20.00 -14.11 -6.81
N ARG A 47 -21.04 -14.47 -7.57
CA ARG A 47 -20.92 -15.31 -8.76
C ARG A 47 -20.57 -14.47 -9.99
N LEU A 48 -19.76 -15.06 -10.85
CA LEU A 48 -19.58 -14.62 -12.22
C LEU A 48 -20.27 -15.60 -13.16
N PHE A 49 -20.90 -15.07 -14.20
CA PHE A 49 -21.60 -15.83 -15.23
C PHE A 49 -20.82 -15.72 -16.53
N ILE A 50 -20.25 -16.83 -16.95
CA ILE A 50 -19.40 -16.95 -18.13
C ILE A 50 -20.29 -17.39 -19.29
N VAL A 51 -20.38 -16.53 -20.30
CA VAL A 51 -21.14 -16.77 -21.53
C VAL A 51 -20.27 -17.57 -22.49
N GLU A 52 -20.70 -18.77 -22.86
CA GLU A 52 -20.03 -19.64 -23.83
C GLU A 52 -20.72 -19.53 -25.19
N ARG A 53 -19.94 -19.27 -26.23
CA ARG A 53 -20.45 -18.97 -27.59
C ARG A 53 -21.39 -20.06 -28.12
N LYS A 54 -21.21 -21.31 -27.69
CA LYS A 54 -22.02 -22.48 -28.10
C LYS A 54 -23.39 -22.58 -27.40
N GLY A 55 -23.85 -21.52 -26.74
CA GLY A 55 -25.21 -21.46 -26.19
C GLY A 55 -25.33 -21.89 -24.74
N LYS A 56 -24.25 -21.79 -23.96
CA LYS A 56 -24.25 -22.08 -22.52
C LYS A 56 -23.86 -20.87 -21.71
N ILE A 57 -24.39 -20.79 -20.50
CA ILE A 57 -23.91 -19.87 -19.48
C ILE A 57 -23.48 -20.73 -18.29
N LYS A 58 -22.28 -20.52 -17.79
CA LYS A 58 -21.75 -21.23 -16.62
C LYS A 58 -21.49 -20.26 -15.48
N ILE A 59 -21.81 -20.68 -14.27
CA ILE A 59 -21.41 -19.99 -13.05
C ILE A 59 -19.95 -20.32 -12.78
N LEU A 60 -19.15 -19.29 -12.51
CA LEU A 60 -17.83 -19.36 -11.90
C LEU A 60 -17.96 -18.89 -10.45
N TYR A 61 -17.59 -19.77 -9.52
CA TYR A 61 -17.61 -19.48 -8.09
C TYR A 61 -16.26 -18.90 -7.62
N PRO A 62 -16.22 -18.15 -6.50
CA PRO A 62 -14.99 -17.57 -5.98
C PRO A 62 -13.85 -18.56 -5.70
N ASP A 63 -14.17 -19.83 -5.47
CA ASP A 63 -13.19 -20.91 -5.26
C ASP A 63 -12.61 -21.50 -6.56
N GLY A 64 -13.00 -20.97 -7.72
CA GLY A 64 -12.57 -21.40 -9.05
C GLY A 64 -13.37 -22.58 -9.62
N THR A 65 -14.33 -23.15 -8.88
CA THR A 65 -15.21 -24.19 -9.40
C THR A 65 -16.30 -23.60 -10.31
N ASN A 66 -16.94 -24.43 -11.13
CA ASN A 66 -17.98 -23.97 -12.04
C ASN A 66 -19.14 -24.97 -12.22
N SER A 67 -20.31 -24.45 -12.61
CA SER A 67 -21.51 -25.23 -12.92
C SER A 67 -22.30 -24.61 -14.08
N VAL A 68 -23.13 -25.40 -14.78
CA VAL A 68 -24.00 -24.85 -15.85
C VAL A 68 -25.18 -24.12 -15.23
N PHE A 69 -25.41 -22.87 -15.66
CA PHE A 69 -26.57 -22.04 -15.32
C PHE A 69 -27.68 -22.19 -16.37
N LEU A 70 -27.34 -21.97 -17.64
CA LEU A 70 -28.25 -22.05 -18.77
C LEU A 70 -27.64 -22.92 -19.87
N ASP A 71 -28.46 -23.74 -20.51
CA ASP A 71 -28.10 -24.46 -21.74
C ASP A 71 -29.21 -24.30 -22.77
N ILE A 72 -28.96 -23.46 -23.77
CA ILE A 72 -29.82 -23.22 -24.92
C ILE A 72 -29.09 -23.55 -26.22
N SER A 73 -28.09 -24.44 -26.19
CA SER A 73 -27.28 -24.78 -27.37
C SER A 73 -28.12 -25.30 -28.54
N ALA A 74 -29.32 -25.83 -28.28
CA ALA A 74 -30.26 -26.29 -29.29
C ALA A 74 -30.95 -25.15 -30.07
N LEU A 75 -30.89 -23.91 -29.58
CA LEU A 75 -31.47 -22.72 -30.20
C LEU A 75 -30.43 -21.85 -30.91
N VAL A 76 -29.15 -22.09 -30.65
CA VAL A 76 -28.03 -21.20 -31.01
C VAL A 76 -27.28 -21.74 -32.21
N GLU A 77 -27.19 -20.92 -33.27
CA GLU A 77 -26.24 -21.15 -34.36
C GLU A 77 -24.87 -20.60 -33.97
N SER A 78 -23.82 -21.38 -34.22
CA SER A 78 -22.44 -21.06 -33.83
C SER A 78 -21.40 -21.61 -34.80
N GLY A 79 -21.82 -22.01 -36.01
CA GLY A 79 -20.99 -22.56 -37.07
C GLY A 79 -20.01 -21.54 -37.65
N PHE A 80 -20.39 -20.26 -37.71
CA PHE A 80 -19.49 -19.17 -38.08
C PHE A 80 -18.87 -18.48 -36.85
N VAL A 81 -17.73 -17.81 -37.03
CA VAL A 81 -16.89 -17.31 -35.93
C VAL A 81 -17.55 -16.24 -35.05
N GLU A 82 -18.37 -15.36 -35.64
CA GLU A 82 -19.08 -14.27 -34.91
C GLU A 82 -20.50 -14.66 -34.47
N GLN A 83 -21.01 -15.82 -34.89
CA GLN A 83 -22.28 -16.34 -34.44
C GLN A 83 -22.15 -17.02 -33.07
N GLY A 84 -23.25 -17.07 -32.32
CA GLY A 84 -23.33 -17.79 -31.07
C GLY A 84 -24.28 -17.13 -30.07
N LEU A 85 -24.11 -17.51 -28.80
CA LEU A 85 -24.61 -16.75 -27.66
C LEU A 85 -23.56 -15.69 -27.30
N LEU A 86 -23.94 -14.41 -27.38
CA LEU A 86 -23.01 -13.28 -27.45
C LEU A 86 -23.15 -12.31 -26.28
N GLY A 87 -24.37 -12.10 -25.76
CA GLY A 87 -24.65 -11.13 -24.70
C GLY A 87 -25.42 -11.71 -23.53
N LEU A 88 -25.20 -11.16 -22.35
CA LEU A 88 -25.93 -11.45 -21.12
C LEU A 88 -26.07 -10.17 -20.30
N ALA A 89 -27.28 -9.86 -19.85
CA ALA A 89 -27.52 -8.81 -18.87
C ALA A 89 -28.53 -9.28 -17.83
N PHE A 90 -28.20 -9.15 -16.54
CA PHE A 90 -29.17 -9.35 -15.46
C PHE A 90 -30.01 -8.11 -15.28
N HIS A 91 -31.31 -8.28 -15.05
CA HIS A 91 -32.18 -7.16 -14.73
C HIS A 91 -31.70 -6.43 -13.46
N PRO A 92 -31.83 -5.10 -13.33
CA PRO A 92 -31.47 -4.38 -12.10
C PRO A 92 -32.18 -4.94 -10.85
N ASP A 93 -33.42 -5.40 -11.02
CA ASP A 93 -34.21 -6.09 -9.98
C ASP A 93 -34.09 -7.63 -10.00
N TYR A 94 -33.00 -8.20 -10.52
CA TYR A 94 -32.82 -9.65 -10.69
C TYR A 94 -33.10 -10.46 -9.43
N PHE A 95 -32.68 -9.98 -8.25
CA PHE A 95 -32.92 -10.68 -6.98
C PHE A 95 -34.41 -10.72 -6.57
N THR A 96 -35.24 -9.89 -7.17
CA THR A 96 -36.68 -9.82 -6.93
C THR A 96 -37.47 -10.51 -8.04
N ASN A 97 -37.13 -10.23 -9.31
CA ASN A 97 -37.89 -10.68 -10.47
C ASN A 97 -37.28 -11.88 -11.20
N GLY A 98 -36.06 -12.27 -10.87
CA GLY A 98 -35.34 -13.40 -11.47
C GLY A 98 -35.01 -13.27 -12.95
N TYR A 99 -35.20 -12.11 -13.58
CA TYR A 99 -35.05 -11.92 -15.02
C TYR A 99 -33.62 -11.62 -15.44
N PHE A 100 -33.22 -12.24 -16.55
CA PHE A 100 -32.00 -11.93 -17.27
C PHE A 100 -32.24 -12.04 -18.77
N TYR A 101 -31.40 -11.39 -19.55
CA TYR A 101 -31.57 -11.21 -20.98
C TYR A 101 -30.34 -11.72 -21.69
N VAL A 102 -30.54 -12.39 -22.82
CA VAL A 102 -29.47 -12.93 -23.65
C VAL A 102 -29.61 -12.42 -25.08
N ASN A 103 -28.48 -12.24 -25.76
CA ASN A 103 -28.41 -12.00 -27.19
C ASN A 103 -27.72 -13.18 -27.86
N TYR A 104 -28.38 -13.80 -28.83
CA TYR A 104 -27.83 -14.93 -29.58
C TYR A 104 -28.26 -14.93 -31.05
N ILE A 105 -27.52 -15.66 -31.88
CA ILE A 105 -27.89 -15.96 -33.26
C ILE A 105 -28.68 -17.26 -33.29
N ASN A 106 -29.90 -17.23 -33.83
CA ASN A 106 -30.75 -18.41 -33.93
C ASN A 106 -30.38 -19.29 -35.13
N LEU A 107 -31.06 -20.44 -35.27
CA LEU A 107 -30.85 -21.38 -36.37
C LEU A 107 -31.27 -20.87 -37.76
N ASP A 108 -31.88 -19.68 -37.85
CA ASP A 108 -32.19 -18.99 -39.09
C ASP A 108 -31.16 -17.88 -39.40
N ASP A 109 -30.04 -17.85 -38.68
CA ASP A 109 -28.97 -16.85 -38.76
C ASP A 109 -29.34 -15.43 -38.27
N ASP A 110 -30.51 -15.25 -37.65
CA ASP A 110 -30.99 -13.97 -37.14
C ASP A 110 -30.58 -13.69 -35.69
N THR A 111 -30.45 -12.41 -35.34
CA THR A 111 -30.28 -11.99 -33.95
C THR A 111 -31.60 -12.10 -33.17
N ARG A 112 -31.50 -12.72 -32.00
CA ARG A 112 -32.55 -12.79 -30.98
C ARG A 112 -32.06 -12.17 -29.69
N ILE A 113 -32.86 -11.27 -29.14
CA ILE A 113 -32.71 -10.80 -27.76
C ILE A 113 -33.90 -11.35 -27.00
N SER A 114 -33.62 -12.23 -26.04
CA SER A 114 -34.63 -12.97 -25.29
C SER A 114 -34.46 -12.78 -23.79
N ARG A 115 -35.57 -12.70 -23.07
CA ARG A 115 -35.62 -12.76 -21.61
C ARG A 115 -35.80 -14.21 -21.15
N PHE A 116 -35.10 -14.58 -20.10
CA PHE A 116 -35.27 -15.82 -19.35
C PHE A 116 -35.45 -15.51 -17.85
N HIS A 117 -35.84 -16.52 -17.08
CA HIS A 117 -36.00 -16.44 -15.64
C HIS A 117 -35.13 -17.50 -14.95
N VAL A 118 -34.55 -17.16 -13.79
CA VAL A 118 -33.87 -18.12 -12.91
C VAL A 118 -34.86 -19.16 -12.39
N SER A 119 -34.43 -20.39 -12.12
CA SER A 119 -35.30 -21.40 -11.55
C SER A 119 -35.83 -20.95 -10.17
N VAL A 120 -37.13 -21.12 -9.95
CA VAL A 120 -37.79 -20.82 -8.67
C VAL A 120 -37.33 -21.73 -7.53
N SER A 121 -36.71 -22.87 -7.85
CA SER A 121 -36.24 -23.86 -6.86
C SER A 121 -34.73 -23.87 -6.66
N ASP A 122 -33.96 -23.31 -7.59
CA ASP A 122 -32.50 -23.30 -7.54
C ASP A 122 -31.95 -22.02 -8.19
N SER A 123 -31.39 -21.11 -7.39
CA SER A 123 -30.82 -19.85 -7.88
C SER A 123 -29.60 -20.03 -8.77
N ASN A 124 -29.02 -21.24 -8.85
CA ASN A 124 -27.86 -21.57 -9.67
C ASN A 124 -28.21 -22.21 -11.02
N VAL A 125 -29.50 -22.29 -11.36
CA VAL A 125 -29.98 -22.86 -12.63
C VAL A 125 -31.05 -21.95 -13.23
N ALA A 126 -31.02 -21.72 -14.53
CA ALA A 126 -32.06 -21.02 -15.26
C ALA A 126 -33.16 -21.97 -15.76
N ASP A 127 -34.39 -21.48 -15.86
CA ASP A 127 -35.47 -22.20 -16.52
C ASP A 127 -35.37 -22.00 -18.04
N THR A 128 -34.86 -23.00 -18.75
CA THR A 128 -34.71 -22.96 -20.22
C THR A 128 -36.04 -22.89 -20.96
N SER A 129 -37.16 -23.24 -20.31
CA SER A 129 -38.50 -23.14 -20.91
C SER A 129 -39.15 -21.75 -20.77
N SER A 130 -38.51 -20.85 -20.03
CA SER A 130 -39.03 -19.51 -19.73
C SER A 130 -38.74 -18.46 -20.82
N GLU A 131 -38.19 -18.88 -21.97
CA GLU A 131 -37.80 -17.95 -23.03
C GLU A 131 -38.97 -17.05 -23.46
N PHE A 132 -38.69 -15.74 -23.49
CA PHE A 132 -39.58 -14.73 -24.02
C PHE A 132 -38.82 -13.81 -24.97
N ASN A 133 -39.12 -13.89 -26.27
CA ASN A 133 -38.48 -13.08 -27.31
C ASN A 133 -38.84 -11.59 -27.15
N ILE A 134 -37.82 -10.75 -26.99
CA ILE A 134 -37.94 -9.28 -26.89
C ILE A 134 -37.77 -8.64 -28.27
N LEU A 135 -36.67 -8.96 -28.95
CA LEU A 135 -36.34 -8.45 -30.29
C LEU A 135 -35.91 -9.58 -31.22
N ALA A 136 -36.28 -9.40 -32.49
CA ALA A 136 -35.96 -10.27 -33.60
C ALA A 136 -35.45 -9.41 -34.76
N ILE A 137 -34.19 -9.60 -35.14
CA ILE A 137 -33.52 -8.74 -36.12
C ILE A 137 -32.88 -9.62 -37.19
N GLU A 138 -33.30 -9.41 -38.44
CA GLU A 138 -32.75 -10.10 -39.59
C GLU A 138 -31.29 -9.70 -39.82
N GLN A 139 -30.40 -10.70 -39.97
CA GLN A 139 -28.99 -10.46 -40.24
C GLN A 139 -28.68 -10.67 -41.74
N PRO A 140 -28.13 -9.66 -42.43
CA PRO A 140 -27.86 -9.78 -43.86
C PRO A 140 -26.61 -10.62 -44.19
N ALA A 141 -25.77 -10.94 -43.20
CA ALA A 141 -24.64 -11.85 -43.31
C ALA A 141 -24.33 -12.53 -41.96
N LEU A 142 -23.42 -13.50 -41.96
CA LEU A 142 -23.05 -14.29 -40.78
C LEU A 142 -22.05 -13.58 -39.85
N ASN A 143 -21.69 -12.34 -40.14
CA ASN A 143 -20.69 -11.56 -39.42
C ASN A 143 -21.20 -10.16 -39.11
N HIS A 144 -20.47 -9.46 -38.25
CA HIS A 144 -20.81 -8.18 -37.64
C HIS A 144 -22.14 -8.22 -36.90
N ASN A 145 -22.26 -9.22 -36.03
CA ASN A 145 -23.46 -9.42 -35.24
C ASN A 145 -23.50 -8.48 -34.02
N GLY A 146 -22.35 -7.99 -33.54
CA GLY A 146 -22.24 -7.31 -32.25
C GLY A 146 -22.69 -8.25 -31.13
N GLY A 147 -23.61 -7.77 -30.29
CA GLY A 147 -24.40 -8.65 -29.43
C GLY A 147 -24.26 -8.42 -27.94
N ASP A 148 -23.46 -7.43 -27.52
CA ASP A 148 -23.32 -7.10 -26.10
C ASP A 148 -24.60 -6.48 -25.52
N LEU A 149 -24.83 -6.71 -24.22
CA LEU A 149 -26.03 -6.26 -23.51
C LEU A 149 -25.64 -5.68 -22.15
N HIS A 150 -26.18 -4.51 -21.82
CA HIS A 150 -26.03 -3.91 -20.50
C HIS A 150 -27.30 -3.19 -20.08
N PHE A 151 -27.62 -3.23 -18.80
CA PHE A 151 -28.52 -2.22 -18.23
C PHE A 151 -27.74 -0.94 -17.97
N GLY A 152 -28.25 0.18 -18.45
CA GLY A 152 -27.67 1.49 -18.18
C GLY A 152 -27.92 1.95 -16.74
N PRO A 153 -27.21 3.00 -16.27
CA PRO A 153 -27.46 3.61 -14.96
C PRO A 153 -28.89 4.17 -14.79
N ASP A 154 -29.59 4.35 -15.90
CA ASP A 154 -30.98 4.81 -15.99
C ASP A 154 -32.01 3.66 -15.92
N GLY A 155 -31.57 2.40 -15.87
CA GLY A 155 -32.43 1.23 -15.74
C GLY A 155 -32.95 0.65 -17.05
N TYR A 156 -32.59 1.22 -18.21
CA TYR A 156 -33.00 0.68 -19.51
C TYR A 156 -32.02 -0.38 -20.03
N LEU A 157 -32.51 -1.28 -20.89
CA LEU A 157 -31.67 -2.28 -21.54
C LEU A 157 -31.04 -1.67 -22.80
N TYR A 158 -29.71 -1.69 -22.86
CA TYR A 158 -28.92 -1.28 -24.01
C TYR A 158 -28.47 -2.50 -24.80
N CYS A 159 -28.61 -2.44 -26.14
CA CYS A 159 -28.31 -3.56 -27.02
C CYS A 159 -27.38 -3.15 -28.15
N ALA A 160 -26.16 -3.69 -28.19
CA ALA A 160 -25.21 -3.43 -29.26
C ALA A 160 -25.46 -4.36 -30.46
N LEU A 161 -25.58 -3.77 -31.66
CA LEU A 161 -25.81 -4.48 -32.90
C LEU A 161 -24.81 -4.00 -33.95
N GLY A 162 -24.05 -4.94 -34.54
CA GLY A 162 -23.21 -4.63 -35.69
C GLY A 162 -24.04 -4.30 -36.93
N ASN A 163 -23.36 -3.80 -37.96
CA ASN A 163 -23.99 -3.38 -39.21
C ASN A 163 -24.45 -4.57 -40.08
N GLY A 164 -24.18 -5.80 -39.64
CA GLY A 164 -24.59 -7.06 -40.27
C GLY A 164 -23.72 -7.53 -41.44
N GLY A 165 -22.55 -6.92 -41.67
CA GLY A 165 -21.50 -7.47 -42.55
C GLY A 165 -21.81 -7.56 -44.05
N GLY A 166 -23.03 -7.21 -44.47
CA GLY A 166 -23.53 -7.33 -45.83
C GLY A 166 -22.89 -6.36 -46.86
N PRO A 167 -23.10 -6.62 -48.17
CA PRO A 167 -22.37 -5.97 -49.27
C PRO A 167 -22.60 -4.46 -49.40
N SER A 168 -23.66 -3.91 -48.80
CA SER A 168 -23.94 -2.47 -48.82
C SER A 168 -23.16 -1.70 -47.75
N ASN A 169 -22.71 -2.35 -46.67
CA ASN A 169 -22.04 -1.78 -45.48
C ASN A 169 -22.63 -0.47 -44.91
N SER A 170 -23.84 -0.09 -45.32
CA SER A 170 -24.42 1.25 -45.13
C SER A 170 -25.45 1.30 -44.01
N ASN A 171 -25.80 0.14 -43.45
CA ASN A 171 -26.81 0.03 -42.39
C ASN A 171 -26.48 0.93 -41.18
N ALA A 172 -25.20 1.10 -40.86
CA ALA A 172 -24.75 1.92 -39.74
C ALA A 172 -25.24 3.37 -39.80
N GLN A 173 -25.27 4.00 -40.98
CA GLN A 173 -25.79 5.35 -41.19
C GLN A 173 -27.31 5.40 -41.45
N ASP A 174 -27.92 4.30 -41.87
CA ASP A 174 -29.36 4.23 -42.08
C ASP A 174 -30.11 4.13 -40.73
N THR A 175 -30.81 5.20 -40.36
CA THR A 175 -31.57 5.31 -39.11
C THR A 175 -32.93 4.61 -39.18
N THR A 176 -33.32 4.07 -40.33
CA THR A 176 -34.60 3.37 -40.52
C THR A 176 -34.54 1.88 -40.18
N ASN A 177 -33.35 1.37 -39.85
CA ASN A 177 -33.11 0.00 -39.37
C ASN A 177 -32.34 0.00 -38.04
N LEU A 178 -32.16 -1.19 -37.46
CA LEU A 178 -31.55 -1.38 -36.14
C LEU A 178 -30.07 -1.80 -36.17
N LEU A 179 -29.47 -1.99 -37.35
CA LEU A 179 -28.11 -2.53 -37.51
C LEU A 179 -27.06 -1.41 -37.48
N GLY A 180 -25.91 -1.68 -36.86
CA GLY A 180 -24.82 -0.72 -36.66
C GLY A 180 -25.17 0.36 -35.64
N LYS A 181 -25.84 -0.05 -34.55
CA LYS A 181 -26.47 0.80 -33.54
C LYS A 181 -26.17 0.29 -32.12
N ILE A 182 -26.29 1.18 -31.15
CA ILE A 182 -26.68 0.80 -29.79
C ILE A 182 -28.15 1.19 -29.63
N LEU A 183 -28.99 0.23 -29.26
CA LEU A 183 -30.40 0.46 -28.93
C LEU A 183 -30.54 0.74 -27.44
N ARG A 184 -31.61 1.44 -27.05
CA ARG A 184 -32.03 1.64 -25.65
C ARG A 184 -33.53 1.41 -25.55
N ILE A 185 -33.92 0.38 -24.81
CA ILE A 185 -35.32 -0.07 -24.70
C ILE A 185 -35.75 -0.24 -23.23
N ASP A 186 -37.02 -0.02 -22.98
CA ASP A 186 -37.69 -0.24 -21.70
C ASP A 186 -38.44 -1.57 -21.71
N VAL A 187 -37.96 -2.51 -20.91
CA VAL A 187 -38.51 -3.87 -20.79
C VAL A 187 -39.52 -4.02 -19.65
N ASP A 188 -39.78 -2.96 -18.89
CA ASP A 188 -40.62 -2.97 -17.69
C ASP A 188 -42.03 -2.42 -17.95
N ILE A 189 -42.17 -1.45 -18.86
CA ILE A 189 -43.45 -0.73 -19.03
C ILE A 189 -44.35 -1.27 -20.13
N ALA A 190 -43.85 -2.12 -21.02
CA ALA A 190 -44.60 -2.68 -22.13
C ALA A 190 -44.15 -4.10 -22.49
N THR A 191 -44.99 -4.81 -23.26
CA THR A 191 -44.71 -6.18 -23.70
C THR A 191 -44.78 -6.22 -25.23
N PRO A 192 -43.68 -6.55 -25.94
CA PRO A 192 -42.40 -7.06 -25.41
C PRO A 192 -41.48 -6.00 -24.79
N TYR A 193 -41.57 -4.74 -25.22
CA TYR A 193 -40.81 -3.59 -24.69
C TYR A 193 -41.47 -2.28 -25.19
N ALA A 194 -40.99 -1.13 -24.72
CA ALA A 194 -41.24 0.20 -25.29
C ALA A 194 -39.90 0.91 -25.59
N ALA A 195 -39.89 1.82 -26.56
CA ALA A 195 -38.79 2.77 -26.69
C ALA A 195 -39.02 3.93 -25.70
N PRO A 196 -38.04 4.29 -24.85
CA PRO A 196 -38.14 5.47 -24.00
C PRO A 196 -38.42 6.73 -24.83
N SER A 197 -39.31 7.61 -24.35
CA SER A 197 -39.65 8.85 -25.06
C SER A 197 -38.49 9.84 -25.13
N GLU A 198 -37.47 9.66 -24.30
CA GLU A 198 -36.24 10.45 -24.27
C GLU A 198 -35.22 9.97 -25.30
N ASN A 199 -35.48 8.87 -26.02
CA ASN A 199 -34.58 8.42 -27.07
C ASN A 199 -34.48 9.48 -28.18
N PRO A 200 -33.27 9.69 -28.74
CA PRO A 200 -32.98 10.77 -29.68
C PRO A 200 -33.75 10.71 -31.00
N PHE A 201 -34.33 9.56 -31.37
CA PHE A 201 -35.05 9.34 -32.63
C PHE A 201 -36.56 9.11 -32.46
N PHE A 202 -37.10 9.28 -31.25
CA PHE A 202 -38.51 9.01 -30.92
C PHE A 202 -39.51 9.91 -31.69
N ASP A 203 -39.05 11.01 -32.31
CA ASP A 203 -39.88 11.97 -33.04
C ASP A 203 -40.12 11.61 -34.53
N GLY A 204 -39.64 10.43 -34.97
CA GLY A 204 -39.84 9.91 -36.32
C GLY A 204 -38.70 10.18 -37.31
N ALA A 205 -37.56 10.71 -36.85
CA ALA A 205 -36.34 10.84 -37.64
C ALA A 205 -35.59 9.50 -37.88
N GLY A 206 -35.99 8.44 -37.20
CA GLY A 206 -35.43 7.10 -37.29
C GLY A 206 -36.31 6.09 -36.57
N LYS A 207 -35.73 4.93 -36.24
CA LYS A 207 -36.33 3.95 -35.34
C LYS A 207 -36.27 4.45 -33.89
N ASP A 208 -37.38 4.36 -33.17
CA ASP A 208 -37.53 4.90 -31.82
C ASP A 208 -36.54 4.27 -30.81
N GLU A 209 -36.08 3.04 -31.07
CA GLU A 209 -35.14 2.30 -30.22
C GLU A 209 -33.70 2.84 -30.25
N LEU A 210 -33.35 3.68 -31.24
CA LEU A 210 -31.97 4.11 -31.45
C LEU A 210 -31.50 5.01 -30.32
N TRP A 211 -30.39 4.62 -29.71
CA TRP A 211 -29.62 5.48 -28.82
C TRP A 211 -28.44 6.08 -29.57
N ASN A 212 -27.57 5.24 -30.13
CA ASN A 212 -26.41 5.65 -30.94
C ASN A 212 -26.39 4.97 -32.31
N PHE A 213 -25.69 5.56 -33.27
CA PHE A 213 -25.56 5.00 -34.61
C PHE A 213 -24.19 5.25 -35.25
N GLY A 214 -23.98 4.72 -36.45
CA GLY A 214 -22.70 4.84 -37.14
C GLY A 214 -21.62 3.92 -36.60
N LEU A 215 -22.00 2.77 -36.02
CA LEU A 215 -21.06 1.74 -35.55
C LEU A 215 -20.93 0.62 -36.59
N ARG A 216 -19.75 -0.01 -36.68
CA ARG A 216 -19.50 -1.13 -37.59
C ARG A 216 -19.84 -2.46 -36.97
N ASN A 217 -19.14 -2.83 -35.91
CA ASN A 217 -19.27 -4.06 -35.17
C ASN A 217 -18.88 -3.81 -33.70
N PRO A 218 -19.75 -3.15 -32.91
CA PRO A 218 -19.48 -2.88 -31.50
C PRO A 218 -19.36 -4.22 -30.77
N TRP A 219 -18.13 -4.62 -30.47
CA TRP A 219 -17.79 -5.95 -29.94
C TRP A 219 -18.15 -6.06 -28.47
N ARG A 220 -17.73 -5.07 -27.66
CA ARG A 220 -18.21 -4.85 -26.28
C ARG A 220 -18.39 -3.37 -26.01
N PHE A 221 -19.29 -3.05 -25.10
CA PHE A 221 -19.38 -1.73 -24.48
C PHE A 221 -19.59 -1.89 -22.98
N SER A 222 -19.22 -0.88 -22.21
CA SER A 222 -19.45 -0.90 -20.76
C SER A 222 -19.75 0.49 -20.24
N PHE A 223 -20.46 0.52 -19.11
CA PHE A 223 -20.64 1.73 -18.34
C PHE A 223 -19.65 1.74 -17.19
N ASP A 224 -18.96 2.87 -16.99
CA ASP A 224 -18.24 3.10 -15.75
C ASP A 224 -19.23 3.17 -14.59
N ARG A 225 -19.16 2.19 -13.67
CA ARG A 225 -20.06 2.10 -12.51
C ARG A 225 -20.10 3.34 -11.64
N LEU A 226 -19.04 4.15 -11.63
CA LEU A 226 -19.00 5.35 -10.81
C LEU A 226 -19.61 6.57 -11.50
N THR A 227 -19.33 6.77 -12.79
CA THR A 227 -19.69 8.00 -13.49
C THR A 227 -20.90 7.84 -14.41
N GLY A 228 -21.17 6.61 -14.87
CA GLY A 228 -22.15 6.31 -15.90
C GLY A 228 -21.67 6.56 -17.32
N ASP A 229 -20.38 6.89 -17.52
CA ASP A 229 -19.81 7.10 -18.86
C ASP A 229 -19.77 5.78 -19.62
N MET A 230 -20.08 5.82 -20.92
CA MET A 230 -20.08 4.65 -21.79
C MET A 230 -18.79 4.60 -22.62
N PHE A 231 -18.15 3.44 -22.65
CA PHE A 231 -17.04 3.11 -23.56
C PHE A 231 -17.51 2.03 -24.53
N ILE A 232 -17.18 2.18 -25.80
CA ILE A 232 -17.62 1.27 -26.87
C ILE A 232 -16.38 0.86 -27.67
N ALA A 233 -16.08 -0.42 -27.70
CA ALA A 233 -15.09 -0.97 -28.62
C ALA A 233 -15.78 -1.36 -29.92
N ASP A 234 -15.45 -0.65 -31.00
CA ASP A 234 -16.00 -0.89 -32.32
C ASP A 234 -14.93 -1.50 -33.23
N VAL A 235 -15.17 -2.75 -33.67
CA VAL A 235 -14.22 -3.42 -34.56
C VAL A 235 -14.35 -2.83 -35.93
N GLY A 236 -13.28 -2.19 -36.38
CA GLY A 236 -13.24 -1.44 -37.62
C GLY A 236 -13.01 -2.31 -38.85
N GLY A 237 -12.76 -1.63 -39.97
CA GLY A 237 -12.78 -2.20 -41.32
C GLY A 237 -11.49 -2.92 -41.68
N ALA A 238 -10.66 -2.25 -42.46
CA ALA A 238 -9.41 -2.79 -42.97
C ALA A 238 -8.17 -2.05 -42.44
N LEU A 239 -8.37 -0.94 -41.74
CA LEU A 239 -7.35 0.06 -41.47
C LEU A 239 -7.23 0.38 -39.98
N HIS A 240 -8.35 0.56 -39.26
CA HIS A 240 -8.33 1.02 -37.87
C HIS A 240 -9.32 0.25 -36.99
N GLU A 241 -8.94 0.11 -35.73
CA GLU A 241 -9.81 -0.31 -34.61
C GLU A 241 -10.11 0.88 -33.69
N GLU A 242 -11.26 0.89 -33.01
CA GLU A 242 -11.76 2.08 -32.31
C GLU A 242 -12.22 1.84 -30.87
N ILE A 243 -11.85 2.75 -29.97
CA ILE A 243 -12.55 2.98 -28.70
C ILE A 243 -13.29 4.32 -28.78
N ASN A 244 -14.62 4.20 -28.81
CA ASN A 244 -15.56 5.30 -28.75
C ASN A 244 -15.97 5.58 -27.29
N PHE A 245 -16.35 6.83 -27.01
CA PHE A 245 -16.72 7.30 -25.67
C PHE A 245 -17.97 8.16 -25.74
N GLN A 246 -18.86 8.00 -24.76
CA GLN A 246 -20.02 8.86 -24.56
C GLN A 246 -20.08 9.25 -23.07
N PRO A 247 -20.04 10.55 -22.73
CA PRO A 247 -20.18 10.97 -21.35
C PRO A 247 -21.59 10.67 -20.82
N ALA A 248 -21.71 10.39 -19.52
CA ALA A 248 -22.98 10.10 -18.85
C ALA A 248 -24.02 11.24 -19.00
N SER A 249 -23.56 12.47 -19.25
CA SER A 249 -24.42 13.63 -19.48
C SER A 249 -25.00 13.72 -20.90
N SER A 250 -24.63 12.81 -21.80
CA SER A 250 -25.17 12.79 -23.16
C SER A 250 -26.67 12.49 -23.18
N THR A 251 -27.36 13.06 -24.15
CA THR A 251 -28.77 12.77 -24.46
C THR A 251 -28.93 11.70 -25.55
N GLY A 252 -27.84 11.04 -25.94
CA GLY A 252 -27.80 10.10 -27.06
C GLY A 252 -27.82 10.80 -28.42
N GLY A 253 -27.69 9.99 -29.48
CA GLY A 253 -27.75 10.42 -30.87
C GLY A 253 -26.38 10.58 -31.52
N GLU A 254 -25.32 10.16 -30.82
CA GLU A 254 -23.96 10.15 -31.35
C GLU A 254 -23.88 9.33 -32.64
N ASN A 255 -23.32 9.96 -33.68
CA ASN A 255 -22.95 9.30 -34.92
C ASN A 255 -21.45 9.01 -34.92
N TYR A 256 -21.07 7.75 -34.79
CA TYR A 256 -19.65 7.32 -34.80
C TYR A 256 -19.06 7.21 -36.21
N GLY A 257 -19.85 7.47 -37.25
CA GLY A 257 -19.35 7.78 -38.58
C GLY A 257 -19.11 6.59 -39.50
N TRP A 258 -19.18 5.34 -39.04
CA TRP A 258 -19.06 4.19 -39.94
C TRP A 258 -20.21 4.17 -40.96
N ASN A 259 -19.99 3.96 -42.26
CA ASN A 259 -18.71 3.72 -42.93
C ASN A 259 -18.20 4.92 -43.74
N CYS A 260 -18.64 6.14 -43.43
CA CYS A 260 -18.07 7.39 -43.95
C CYS A 260 -16.64 7.56 -43.43
N TYR A 261 -16.44 7.31 -42.14
CA TYR A 261 -15.14 7.26 -41.46
C TYR A 261 -14.82 5.85 -40.96
N GLU A 262 -13.53 5.58 -40.83
CA GLU A 262 -12.95 4.45 -40.12
C GLU A 262 -11.83 5.01 -39.24
N GLY A 263 -12.00 4.93 -37.93
CA GLY A 263 -11.32 5.76 -36.96
C GLY A 263 -11.49 7.23 -37.28
N ASN A 264 -10.37 7.94 -37.34
CA ASN A 264 -10.32 9.34 -37.73
C ASN A 264 -10.10 9.54 -39.25
N LEU A 265 -10.10 8.46 -40.04
CA LEU A 265 -9.82 8.49 -41.47
C LEU A 265 -11.11 8.53 -42.29
N LEU A 266 -11.21 9.53 -43.17
CA LEU A 266 -12.30 9.61 -44.15
C LEU A 266 -12.10 8.54 -45.23
N VAL A 267 -12.94 7.51 -45.24
CA VAL A 267 -12.83 6.37 -46.17
C VAL A 267 -13.86 6.42 -47.30
N ASN A 268 -15.11 6.82 -47.03
CA ASN A 268 -16.17 6.88 -48.04
C ASN A 268 -16.93 8.22 -48.02
N PRO A 269 -16.35 9.29 -48.59
CA PRO A 269 -16.94 10.64 -48.58
C PRO A 269 -18.38 10.73 -49.09
N SER A 270 -18.76 9.86 -50.03
CA SER A 270 -20.11 9.81 -50.62
C SER A 270 -21.17 9.22 -49.69
N LEU A 271 -20.76 8.51 -48.64
CA LEU A 271 -21.67 7.88 -47.67
C LEU A 271 -21.84 8.74 -46.41
N CYS A 272 -21.18 9.89 -46.35
CA CYS A 272 -21.32 10.82 -45.24
C CYS A 272 -22.68 11.51 -45.28
N LEU A 273 -23.43 11.42 -44.18
CA LEU A 273 -24.70 12.11 -44.03
C LEU A 273 -24.48 13.63 -43.99
N ALA A 274 -25.01 14.34 -45.00
CA ALA A 274 -24.86 15.78 -45.11
C ALA A 274 -25.47 16.51 -43.90
N GLY A 275 -24.68 17.36 -43.24
CA GLY A 275 -25.12 18.12 -42.07
C GLY A 275 -25.17 17.33 -40.76
N SER A 276 -24.71 16.06 -40.74
CA SER A 276 -24.55 15.30 -39.50
C SER A 276 -23.34 15.79 -38.69
N THR A 277 -23.47 15.75 -37.37
CA THR A 277 -22.34 15.95 -36.44
C THR A 277 -21.76 14.58 -36.11
N LEU A 278 -20.46 14.40 -36.36
CA LEU A 278 -19.75 13.16 -36.09
C LEU A 278 -19.11 13.20 -34.70
N THR A 279 -19.10 12.05 -34.03
CA THR A 279 -18.37 11.80 -32.79
C THR A 279 -17.21 10.87 -33.12
N PHE A 280 -15.99 11.35 -32.94
CA PHE A 280 -14.79 10.59 -33.24
C PHE A 280 -14.33 9.74 -32.05
N PRO A 281 -13.64 8.61 -32.29
CA PRO A 281 -13.11 7.78 -31.22
C PRO A 281 -12.11 8.54 -30.36
N VAL A 282 -12.07 8.21 -29.07
CA VAL A 282 -11.10 8.78 -28.12
C VAL A 282 -9.74 8.08 -28.20
N PHE A 283 -9.71 6.90 -28.82
CA PHE A 283 -8.51 6.17 -29.17
C PHE A 283 -8.77 5.30 -30.39
N ASP A 284 -7.87 5.36 -31.37
CA ASP A 284 -7.87 4.48 -32.54
C ASP A 284 -6.45 3.96 -32.82
N TYR A 285 -6.34 2.77 -33.40
CA TYR A 285 -5.04 2.18 -33.75
C TYR A 285 -5.10 1.41 -35.08
N LEU A 286 -3.94 1.30 -35.74
CA LEU A 286 -3.82 0.71 -37.07
C LEU A 286 -3.91 -0.80 -37.06
N HIS A 287 -4.33 -1.36 -38.20
CA HIS A 287 -4.21 -2.79 -38.49
C HIS A 287 -2.76 -3.20 -38.74
N ASP A 288 -2.02 -3.44 -37.65
CA ASP A 288 -0.61 -3.86 -37.67
C ASP A 288 -0.23 -4.79 -36.51
N ASN A 289 0.92 -5.45 -36.65
CA ASN A 289 1.45 -6.41 -35.66
C ASN A 289 2.42 -5.79 -34.64
N ALA A 290 2.71 -4.49 -34.71
CA ALA A 290 3.76 -3.85 -33.91
C ALA A 290 3.20 -3.22 -32.64
N ILE A 291 2.28 -2.26 -32.80
CA ILE A 291 1.64 -1.53 -31.70
C ILE A 291 0.12 -1.43 -31.89
N GLY A 292 -0.41 -1.97 -32.98
CA GLY A 292 -1.84 -2.02 -33.28
C GLY A 292 -2.46 -3.40 -33.03
N GLY A 293 -3.38 -3.80 -33.89
CA GLY A 293 -4.11 -5.06 -33.78
C GLY A 293 -5.15 -5.20 -34.89
N PHE A 294 -6.12 -6.10 -34.76
CA PHE A 294 -7.07 -6.41 -35.84
C PHE A 294 -8.51 -6.69 -35.37
N ALA A 295 -8.76 -6.60 -34.08
CA ALA A 295 -10.10 -6.71 -33.50
C ALA A 295 -10.06 -6.24 -32.04
N VAL A 296 -10.46 -4.99 -31.80
CA VAL A 296 -10.60 -4.46 -30.44
C VAL A 296 -11.73 -5.17 -29.69
N THR A 297 -11.45 -5.60 -28.47
CA THR A 297 -12.42 -6.42 -27.68
C THR A 297 -13.26 -5.60 -26.73
N GLY A 298 -12.82 -4.39 -26.40
CA GLY A 298 -13.40 -3.59 -25.32
C GLY A 298 -12.92 -4.01 -23.95
N GLY A 299 -13.60 -3.51 -22.93
CA GLY A 299 -13.05 -3.50 -21.59
C GLY A 299 -13.96 -2.86 -20.56
N TYR A 300 -13.40 -2.62 -19.38
CA TYR A 300 -14.09 -1.99 -18.25
C TYR A 300 -13.18 -0.97 -17.58
N VAL A 301 -13.79 0.05 -16.98
CA VAL A 301 -13.09 0.94 -16.05
C VAL A 301 -12.89 0.20 -14.72
N TYR A 302 -11.63 0.03 -14.29
CA TYR A 302 -11.33 -0.63 -13.03
C TYR A 302 -11.83 0.21 -11.84
N ARG A 303 -12.71 -0.39 -11.04
CA ARG A 303 -13.30 0.20 -9.83
C ARG A 303 -13.10 -0.66 -8.57
N GLY A 304 -12.21 -1.65 -8.67
CA GLY A 304 -11.81 -2.54 -7.58
C GLY A 304 -10.99 -1.87 -6.48
N ASN A 305 -10.79 -2.61 -5.40
CA ASN A 305 -10.05 -2.20 -4.21
C ASN A 305 -8.70 -2.89 -4.07
N ASP A 306 -8.50 -4.04 -4.73
CA ASP A 306 -7.24 -4.80 -4.62
C ASP A 306 -6.06 -4.04 -5.23
N TYR A 307 -6.32 -3.24 -6.27
CA TYR A 307 -5.31 -2.49 -7.01
C TYR A 307 -5.67 -0.99 -7.13
N PRO A 308 -5.50 -0.20 -6.04
CA PRO A 308 -5.87 1.22 -6.04
C PRO A 308 -5.20 2.07 -7.12
N GLY A 309 -4.02 1.67 -7.60
CA GLY A 309 -3.30 2.32 -8.70
C GLY A 309 -3.99 2.21 -10.07
N MET A 310 -4.88 1.22 -10.24
CA MET A 310 -5.68 1.02 -11.46
C MET A 310 -7.00 1.79 -11.44
N ASN A 311 -7.40 2.40 -10.31
CA ASN A 311 -8.73 3.02 -10.20
C ASN A 311 -8.96 4.11 -11.27
N GLY A 312 -10.02 3.94 -12.06
CA GLY A 312 -10.40 4.85 -13.13
C GLY A 312 -9.67 4.66 -14.45
N TYR A 313 -8.87 3.60 -14.60
CA TYR A 313 -8.35 3.18 -15.91
C TYR A 313 -9.33 2.23 -16.59
N TYR A 314 -9.69 2.55 -17.83
CA TYR A 314 -10.33 1.64 -18.78
C TYR A 314 -9.29 0.67 -19.34
N ILE A 315 -9.48 -0.63 -19.13
CA ILE A 315 -8.51 -1.67 -19.53
C ILE A 315 -9.14 -2.52 -20.61
N PHE A 316 -8.44 -2.66 -21.74
CA PHE A 316 -8.92 -3.34 -22.94
C PHE A 316 -7.74 -3.93 -23.71
N CYS A 317 -8.05 -4.80 -24.67
CA CYS A 317 -7.04 -5.42 -25.53
C CYS A 317 -7.54 -5.67 -26.95
N ASP A 318 -6.61 -6.09 -27.79
CA ASP A 318 -6.89 -6.62 -29.12
C ASP A 318 -6.96 -8.15 -29.10
N TYR A 319 -8.00 -8.71 -29.71
CA TYR A 319 -8.25 -10.15 -29.76
C TYR A 319 -7.16 -10.91 -30.56
N ILE A 320 -6.62 -10.32 -31.63
CA ILE A 320 -5.71 -11.04 -32.52
C ILE A 320 -4.26 -10.83 -32.10
N SER A 321 -3.86 -9.58 -31.87
CA SER A 321 -2.47 -9.27 -31.53
C SER A 321 -2.16 -9.53 -30.07
N GLY A 322 -3.15 -9.63 -29.17
CA GLY A 322 -2.93 -9.79 -27.73
C GLY A 322 -2.31 -8.57 -27.06
N ASN A 323 -2.31 -7.43 -27.75
CA ASN A 323 -1.84 -6.16 -27.25
C ASN A 323 -2.83 -5.59 -26.23
N PHE A 324 -2.31 -5.07 -25.12
CA PHE A 324 -3.10 -4.50 -24.03
C PHE A 324 -2.86 -3.00 -23.85
N TRP A 325 -3.92 -2.30 -23.48
CA TRP A 325 -3.86 -0.89 -23.12
C TRP A 325 -4.63 -0.60 -21.85
N SER A 326 -4.21 0.48 -21.19
CA SER A 326 -4.99 1.16 -20.18
C SER A 326 -5.20 2.60 -20.62
N MET A 327 -6.43 3.10 -20.53
CA MET A 327 -6.77 4.47 -20.90
C MET A 327 -7.47 5.17 -19.74
N ARG A 328 -7.22 6.46 -19.56
CA ARG A 328 -7.88 7.27 -18.52
C ARG A 328 -8.17 8.67 -19.03
N GLN A 329 -9.38 9.15 -18.76
CA GLN A 329 -9.75 10.53 -19.03
C GLN A 329 -8.96 11.49 -18.12
N ILE A 330 -8.33 12.50 -18.71
CA ILE A 330 -7.54 13.53 -18.00
C ILE A 330 -8.32 14.84 -17.88
N THR A 331 -9.04 15.19 -18.95
CA THR A 331 -9.99 16.31 -19.01
C THR A 331 -11.21 15.85 -19.81
N ALA A 332 -12.28 16.65 -19.84
CA ALA A 332 -13.51 16.29 -20.56
C ALA A 332 -13.24 15.79 -22.00
N ASP A 333 -12.29 16.40 -22.71
CA ASP A 333 -12.02 16.12 -24.13
C ASP A 333 -10.69 15.40 -24.37
N SER A 334 -10.01 14.88 -23.32
CA SER A 334 -8.68 14.30 -23.49
C SER A 334 -8.46 13.03 -22.68
N PHE A 335 -7.92 12.01 -23.33
CA PHE A 335 -7.56 10.73 -22.73
C PHE A 335 -6.04 10.52 -22.77
N SER A 336 -5.53 9.83 -21.75
CA SER A 336 -4.17 9.30 -21.72
C SER A 336 -4.25 7.79 -21.88
N THR A 337 -3.56 7.26 -22.89
CA THR A 337 -3.48 5.83 -23.17
C THR A 337 -2.06 5.34 -22.96
N ASN A 338 -1.91 4.21 -22.27
CA ASN A 338 -0.64 3.53 -22.05
C ASN A 338 -0.71 2.13 -22.66
N PHE A 339 0.32 1.78 -23.43
CA PHE A 339 0.48 0.46 -24.05
C PHE A 339 1.29 -0.44 -23.13
N HIS A 340 0.79 -1.65 -22.88
CA HIS A 340 1.40 -2.64 -21.98
C HIS A 340 2.06 -3.81 -22.73
N GLY A 341 2.07 -3.79 -24.06
CA GLY A 341 2.62 -4.88 -24.86
C GLY A 341 1.66 -6.05 -25.04
N TYR A 342 2.23 -7.16 -25.52
CA TYR A 342 1.55 -8.45 -25.62
C TYR A 342 1.42 -9.09 -24.24
N LEU A 343 0.20 -9.38 -23.78
CA LEU A 343 -0.03 -10.16 -22.56
C LEU A 343 -0.58 -11.56 -22.87
N GLU A 344 -1.66 -11.63 -23.65
CA GLU A 344 -2.33 -12.86 -24.05
C GLU A 344 -3.18 -12.56 -25.29
N ASP A 345 -3.16 -13.44 -26.29
CA ASP A 345 -4.05 -13.31 -27.44
C ASP A 345 -5.41 -13.96 -27.18
N ARG A 346 -6.39 -13.65 -28.04
CA ARG A 346 -7.73 -14.25 -28.05
C ARG A 346 -8.54 -14.09 -26.77
N ILE A 347 -8.20 -13.08 -25.98
CA ILE A 347 -9.09 -12.54 -24.95
C ILE A 347 -10.35 -12.02 -25.66
N ALA A 348 -11.48 -12.71 -25.49
CA ALA A 348 -12.71 -12.39 -26.21
C ALA A 348 -13.56 -11.35 -25.49
N SER A 349 -13.42 -11.23 -24.17
CA SER A 349 -14.18 -10.28 -23.37
C SER A 349 -13.56 -10.08 -21.99
N PHE A 350 -14.03 -9.04 -21.34
CA PHE A 350 -13.78 -8.69 -19.96
C PHE A 350 -15.08 -8.75 -19.17
N GLY A 351 -14.96 -8.72 -17.85
CA GLY A 351 -16.08 -8.48 -16.95
C GLY A 351 -15.58 -8.05 -15.60
N GLU A 352 -16.52 -7.65 -14.75
CA GLU A 352 -16.23 -7.25 -13.38
C GLU A 352 -17.09 -8.01 -12.38
N ASN A 353 -16.52 -8.27 -11.20
CA ASN A 353 -17.30 -8.79 -10.08
C ASN A 353 -17.98 -7.64 -9.31
N ASN A 354 -18.79 -7.98 -8.31
CA ASN A 354 -19.52 -6.99 -7.52
C ASN A 354 -18.60 -5.96 -6.81
N ASN A 355 -17.34 -6.32 -6.56
CA ASN A 355 -16.33 -5.45 -5.94
C ASN A 355 -15.61 -4.53 -6.94
N GLY A 356 -15.83 -4.69 -8.25
CA GLY A 356 -15.16 -3.91 -9.31
C GLY A 356 -13.80 -4.47 -9.72
N GLU A 357 -13.45 -5.68 -9.27
CA GLU A 357 -12.27 -6.39 -9.76
C GLU A 357 -12.54 -6.93 -11.16
N LEU A 358 -11.57 -6.78 -12.06
CA LEU A 358 -11.72 -7.14 -13.46
C LEU A 358 -11.19 -8.54 -13.76
N PHE A 359 -11.87 -9.20 -14.68
CA PHE A 359 -11.53 -10.51 -15.21
C PHE A 359 -11.57 -10.45 -16.75
N ALA A 360 -10.85 -11.36 -17.39
CA ALA A 360 -10.84 -11.56 -18.83
C ALA A 360 -11.00 -13.04 -19.17
N CYS A 361 -11.66 -13.35 -20.29
CA CYS A 361 -11.81 -14.72 -20.77
C CYS A 361 -11.08 -14.93 -22.10
N GLU A 362 -10.20 -15.94 -22.15
CA GLU A 362 -9.55 -16.37 -23.38
C GLU A 362 -10.37 -17.47 -24.05
N LYS A 363 -10.68 -17.27 -25.34
CA LYS A 363 -11.68 -18.06 -26.05
C LYS A 363 -11.24 -19.50 -26.35
N THR A 364 -9.97 -19.75 -26.63
CA THR A 364 -9.49 -21.02 -27.19
C THR A 364 -9.22 -22.08 -26.12
N THR A 365 -8.53 -21.67 -25.08
CA THR A 365 -8.20 -22.46 -23.89
C THR A 365 -9.37 -22.52 -22.93
N GLY A 366 -10.26 -21.53 -22.96
CA GLY A 366 -11.35 -21.42 -22.01
C GLY A 366 -10.89 -20.97 -20.62
N ASN A 367 -9.73 -20.31 -20.54
CA ASN A 367 -9.19 -19.79 -19.29
C ASN A 367 -9.84 -18.45 -18.93
N ILE A 368 -10.04 -18.25 -17.64
CA ILE A 368 -10.41 -16.98 -17.03
C ILE A 368 -9.20 -16.46 -16.28
N TYR A 369 -8.85 -15.20 -16.53
CA TYR A 369 -7.77 -14.49 -15.88
C TYR A 369 -8.33 -13.35 -15.05
N LYS A 370 -7.74 -13.10 -13.88
CA LYS A 370 -7.94 -11.86 -13.13
C LYS A 370 -6.97 -10.80 -13.69
N ILE A 371 -7.45 -9.58 -13.88
CA ILE A 371 -6.58 -8.44 -14.25
C ILE A 371 -5.96 -7.89 -12.97
N ILE A 372 -4.63 -7.80 -12.94
CA ILE A 372 -3.87 -7.36 -11.78
C ILE A 372 -2.93 -6.21 -12.14
N ASP A 373 -2.54 -5.42 -11.15
CA ASP A 373 -1.32 -4.60 -11.23
C ASP A 373 -0.17 -5.40 -10.63
N GLN A 374 0.74 -5.90 -11.45
CA GLN A 374 1.86 -6.73 -10.98
C GLN A 374 2.85 -5.97 -10.09
N CYS A 375 2.84 -4.63 -10.14
CA CYS A 375 3.64 -3.79 -9.25
C CYS A 375 2.89 -3.37 -8.00
N SER A 376 1.60 -3.70 -7.91
CA SER A 376 0.85 -3.47 -6.68
C SER A 376 1.53 -4.22 -5.53
N ASN A 377 1.59 -3.57 -4.38
CA ASN A 377 2.21 -4.10 -3.16
C ASN A 377 3.74 -4.30 -3.21
N PHE A 378 4.45 -3.89 -4.27
CA PHE A 378 5.91 -3.82 -4.25
C PHE A 378 6.36 -2.68 -3.31
N ASN A 379 6.97 -3.04 -2.17
CA ASN A 379 7.31 -2.07 -1.13
C ASN A 379 8.59 -2.43 -0.37
N LEU A 380 9.13 -1.45 0.33
CA LEU A 380 10.37 -1.56 1.10
C LEU A 380 10.07 -1.35 2.59
N SER A 381 10.71 -2.14 3.45
CA SER A 381 10.76 -1.92 4.89
C SER A 381 12.20 -1.88 5.38
N PHE A 382 12.44 -1.15 6.48
CA PHE A 382 13.79 -0.86 6.96
C PHE A 382 13.92 -1.20 8.44
N THR A 383 14.96 -1.94 8.79
CA THR A 383 15.44 -2.07 10.17
C THR A 383 16.68 -1.20 10.34
N VAL A 384 16.60 -0.21 11.23
CA VAL A 384 17.66 0.80 11.38
C VAL A 384 18.49 0.56 12.64
N THR A 385 19.81 0.46 12.46
CA THR A 385 20.79 0.59 13.54
C THR A 385 21.34 2.01 13.54
N HIS A 386 21.08 2.76 14.61
CA HIS A 386 21.52 4.13 14.76
C HIS A 386 23.03 4.27 14.96
N ALA A 387 23.60 5.40 14.54
CA ALA A 387 24.98 5.72 14.81
C ALA A 387 25.18 5.99 16.32
N SER A 388 26.28 5.52 16.89
CA SER A 388 26.58 5.65 18.32
C SER A 388 26.95 7.08 18.75
N ALA A 389 27.44 7.89 17.82
CA ALA A 389 27.90 9.25 18.07
C ALA A 389 27.94 10.06 16.77
N ALA A 390 27.88 11.39 16.87
CA ALA A 390 27.99 12.27 15.69
C ALA A 390 29.34 12.16 14.95
N THR A 391 30.38 11.63 15.59
CA THR A 391 31.72 11.44 15.02
C THR A 391 32.02 9.98 14.63
N ILE A 392 31.06 9.07 14.80
CA ILE A 392 31.25 7.63 14.56
C ILE A 392 30.22 7.17 13.53
N ASN A 393 30.71 6.72 12.37
CA ASN A 393 29.87 6.22 11.29
C ASN A 393 29.68 4.71 11.42
N ASN A 394 28.97 4.28 12.46
CA ASN A 394 28.67 2.85 12.70
C ASN A 394 27.18 2.51 12.62
N GLY A 395 26.36 3.42 12.08
CA GLY A 395 24.98 3.11 11.76
C GLY A 395 24.86 2.12 10.60
N ALA A 396 23.70 1.49 10.49
CA ALA A 396 23.36 0.57 9.42
C ALA A 396 21.86 0.61 9.10
N VAL A 397 21.52 0.23 7.87
CA VAL A 397 20.16 -0.05 7.43
C VAL A 397 20.15 -1.45 6.85
N ASP A 398 19.30 -2.28 7.43
CA ASP A 398 18.88 -3.57 6.88
C ASP A 398 17.59 -3.32 6.09
N LEU A 399 17.67 -3.55 4.78
CA LEU A 399 16.57 -3.33 3.84
C LEU A 399 15.89 -4.67 3.58
N THR A 400 14.57 -4.72 3.78
CA THR A 400 13.75 -5.84 3.33
C THR A 400 12.91 -5.41 2.14
N ILE A 401 13.08 -6.11 1.02
CA ILE A 401 12.26 -5.98 -0.18
C ILE A 401 11.05 -6.90 -0.03
N ASN A 402 9.84 -6.34 -0.03
CA ASN A 402 8.60 -7.09 0.09
C ASN A 402 7.91 -7.19 -1.28
N ASN A 403 7.62 -8.42 -1.72
CA ASN A 403 7.09 -8.75 -3.05
C ASN A 403 8.07 -8.35 -4.19
N GLY A 404 7.59 -8.36 -5.44
CA GLY A 404 8.39 -8.08 -6.64
C GLY A 404 9.15 -9.31 -7.17
N THR A 405 9.69 -9.18 -8.38
CA THR A 405 10.35 -10.28 -9.11
C THR A 405 11.86 -10.10 -9.16
N ALA A 406 12.62 -11.05 -8.61
CA ALA A 406 14.08 -11.04 -8.69
C ALA A 406 14.59 -11.26 -10.13
N PRO A 407 15.76 -10.74 -10.55
CA PRO A 407 16.72 -9.97 -9.74
C PRO A 407 16.33 -8.51 -9.48
N PHE A 408 16.83 -7.95 -8.39
CA PHE A 408 16.62 -6.55 -8.00
C PHE A 408 17.83 -5.66 -8.31
N SER A 409 17.56 -4.45 -8.80
CA SER A 409 18.53 -3.37 -8.93
C SER A 409 18.31 -2.34 -7.82
N ILE A 410 19.31 -2.14 -6.97
CA ILE A 410 19.22 -1.31 -5.77
C ILE A 410 20.15 -0.11 -5.92
N VAL A 411 19.65 1.08 -5.65
CA VAL A 411 20.45 2.31 -5.56
C VAL A 411 20.04 3.10 -4.33
N TRP A 412 21.02 3.37 -3.47
CA TRP A 412 20.87 4.24 -2.32
C TRP A 412 21.27 5.67 -2.64
N SER A 413 20.72 6.63 -1.89
CA SER A 413 21.04 8.07 -2.03
C SER A 413 22.51 8.40 -1.77
N ASN A 414 23.27 7.51 -1.12
CA ASN A 414 24.72 7.63 -0.92
C ASN A 414 25.55 6.94 -2.02
N GLY A 415 24.91 6.40 -3.06
CA GLY A 415 25.54 5.71 -4.19
C GLY A 415 25.82 4.22 -3.97
N ALA A 416 25.47 3.65 -2.81
CA ALA A 416 25.59 2.21 -2.59
C ALA A 416 24.56 1.41 -3.40
N THR A 417 24.90 0.17 -3.76
CA THR A 417 24.03 -0.74 -4.54
C THR A 417 23.81 -2.09 -3.88
N THR A 418 24.30 -2.28 -2.65
CA THR A 418 24.01 -3.45 -1.83
C THR A 418 22.61 -3.31 -1.20
N GLU A 419 21.97 -4.44 -0.91
CA GLU A 419 20.71 -4.48 -0.18
C GLU A 419 20.87 -3.79 1.18
N ASP A 420 21.80 -4.29 1.99
CA ASP A 420 22.15 -3.68 3.27
C ASP A 420 23.27 -2.66 3.14
N ILE A 421 23.16 -1.58 3.90
CA ILE A 421 24.21 -0.56 4.00
C ILE A 421 24.65 -0.39 5.45
N THR A 422 25.96 -0.36 5.68
CA THR A 422 26.58 -0.21 6.99
C THR A 422 27.62 0.91 6.97
N GLY A 423 28.15 1.27 8.14
CA GLY A 423 29.18 2.30 8.22
C GLY A 423 28.64 3.72 8.02
N LEU A 424 27.40 3.96 8.44
CA LEU A 424 26.64 5.17 8.14
C LEU A 424 26.70 6.19 9.27
N ALA A 425 26.69 7.47 8.90
CA ALA A 425 26.44 8.58 9.81
C ALA A 425 24.93 8.74 10.06
N ALA A 426 24.55 9.53 11.06
CA ALA A 426 23.18 10.00 11.18
C ALA A 426 22.78 10.81 9.93
N GLY A 427 21.58 10.55 9.41
CA GLY A 427 21.10 11.12 8.16
C GLY A 427 19.92 10.34 7.58
N ASN A 428 19.39 10.85 6.47
CA ASN A 428 18.35 10.15 5.71
C ASN A 428 18.98 9.41 4.53
N TYR A 429 18.64 8.14 4.39
CA TYR A 429 19.10 7.27 3.31
C TYR A 429 17.88 6.77 2.55
N THR A 430 17.77 7.15 1.28
CA THR A 430 16.67 6.73 0.41
C THR A 430 17.14 5.57 -0.44
N ALA A 431 16.43 4.44 -0.40
CA ALA A 431 16.61 3.34 -1.33
C ALA A 431 15.64 3.50 -2.51
N THR A 432 16.13 3.27 -3.71
CA THR A 432 15.35 3.03 -4.92
C THR A 432 15.63 1.62 -5.38
N VAL A 433 14.59 0.78 -5.45
CA VAL A 433 14.69 -0.61 -5.88
C VAL A 433 13.84 -0.80 -7.12
N ILE A 434 14.42 -1.41 -8.15
CA ILE A 434 13.73 -1.83 -9.38
C ILE A 434 13.80 -3.35 -9.47
N ASP A 435 12.68 -4.01 -9.73
CA ASP A 435 12.63 -5.45 -9.92
C ASP A 435 12.80 -5.86 -11.40
N ALA A 436 12.79 -7.16 -11.69
CA ALA A 436 12.97 -7.70 -13.04
C ALA A 436 11.83 -7.34 -14.00
N ASN A 437 10.64 -7.03 -13.48
CA ASN A 437 9.47 -6.62 -14.25
C ASN A 437 9.40 -5.09 -14.44
N GLY A 438 10.38 -4.35 -13.91
CA GLY A 438 10.44 -2.90 -13.99
C GLY A 438 9.63 -2.17 -12.92
N CYS A 439 9.08 -2.87 -11.92
CA CYS A 439 8.41 -2.26 -10.79
C CYS A 439 9.40 -1.45 -9.96
N LEU A 440 9.04 -0.23 -9.58
CA LEU A 440 9.90 0.68 -8.81
C LEU A 440 9.31 0.95 -7.42
N ALA A 441 10.10 0.66 -6.38
CA ALA A 441 9.79 1.01 -5.00
C ALA A 441 10.84 1.97 -4.44
N THR A 442 10.38 2.98 -3.70
CA THR A 442 11.27 3.92 -3.00
C THR A 442 10.89 4.00 -1.53
N GLY A 443 11.90 4.11 -0.67
CA GLY A 443 11.70 4.21 0.76
C GLY A 443 12.87 4.92 1.43
N MET A 444 12.62 5.50 2.61
CA MET A 444 13.61 6.28 3.35
C MET A 444 13.80 5.70 4.74
N ALA A 445 15.07 5.42 5.07
CA ALA A 445 15.51 5.12 6.43
C ALA A 445 16.14 6.37 7.05
N THR A 446 15.72 6.73 8.26
CA THR A 446 16.30 7.85 9.02
C THR A 446 17.17 7.31 10.14
N LEU A 447 18.46 7.62 10.09
CA LEU A 447 19.40 7.34 11.18
C LEU A 447 19.57 8.59 12.03
N ILE A 448 19.39 8.43 13.33
CA ILE A 448 19.82 9.38 14.36
C ILE A 448 21.12 8.94 15.03
N ASN A 449 21.67 9.82 15.87
CA ASN A 449 22.70 9.44 16.83
C ASN A 449 22.05 8.96 18.12
N ASN A 450 22.41 7.77 18.60
CA ASN A 450 21.88 7.17 19.83
C ASN A 450 22.93 7.21 20.96
N CYS A 451 23.42 8.41 21.28
CA CYS A 451 24.35 8.61 22.39
C CYS A 451 23.71 8.21 23.74
N SER A 452 24.54 7.83 24.72
CA SER A 452 24.10 7.50 26.07
C SER A 452 24.10 8.71 27.03
N GLU A 453 23.40 8.56 28.16
CA GLU A 453 23.52 9.48 29.29
C GLU A 453 24.92 9.40 29.91
N ALA A 454 25.37 10.51 30.51
CA ALA A 454 26.57 10.53 31.35
C ALA A 454 26.41 9.60 32.57
N THR A 455 27.06 8.45 32.58
CA THR A 455 27.03 7.46 33.66
C THR A 455 28.40 7.32 34.32
N GLY A 456 28.57 6.39 35.28
CA GLY A 456 29.89 6.08 35.86
C GLY A 456 30.55 7.29 36.52
N ILE A 457 29.76 8.15 37.16
CA ILE A 457 30.26 9.39 37.73
C ILE A 457 31.22 9.09 38.89
N THR A 458 32.44 9.61 38.80
CA THR A 458 33.49 9.42 39.81
C THR A 458 34.13 10.74 40.21
N ILE A 459 34.59 10.80 41.46
CA ILE A 459 35.37 11.92 42.00
C ILE A 459 36.82 11.44 42.09
N SER A 460 37.70 11.99 41.27
CA SER A 460 39.12 11.56 41.22
C SER A 460 40.04 12.42 42.10
N SER A 461 39.61 13.63 42.47
CA SER A 461 40.34 14.48 43.42
C SER A 461 39.37 15.38 44.18
N ILE A 462 39.57 15.54 45.49
CA ILE A 462 38.80 16.47 46.32
C ILE A 462 39.73 17.19 47.28
N THR A 463 39.61 18.52 47.33
CA THR A 463 40.41 19.39 48.20
C THR A 463 39.48 20.31 49.02
N THR A 464 40.07 21.26 49.74
CA THR A 464 39.33 22.28 50.48
C THR A 464 38.57 23.25 49.58
N SER A 465 39.00 23.42 48.32
CA SER A 465 38.44 24.41 47.39
C SER A 465 38.28 23.94 45.95
N SER A 466 38.56 22.68 45.64
CA SER A 466 38.39 22.10 44.31
C SER A 466 37.93 20.64 44.33
N VAL A 467 37.24 20.22 43.26
CA VAL A 467 36.90 18.81 43.01
C VAL A 467 37.01 18.50 41.52
N THR A 468 37.51 17.33 41.16
CA THR A 468 37.47 16.83 39.77
C THR A 468 36.40 15.74 39.66
N ILE A 469 35.45 15.96 38.76
CA ILE A 469 34.33 15.04 38.47
C ILE A 469 34.53 14.48 37.07
N ASN A 470 34.51 13.16 36.93
CA ASN A 470 34.58 12.45 35.66
C ASN A 470 33.30 11.65 35.43
N TRP A 471 32.95 11.43 34.18
CA TRP A 471 31.82 10.57 33.80
C TRP A 471 32.14 9.81 32.52
N ASN A 472 31.36 8.77 32.26
CA ASN A 472 31.42 7.96 31.06
C ASN A 472 30.18 8.21 30.23
N ASP A 473 30.33 8.36 28.92
CA ASP A 473 29.22 8.29 27.98
C ASP A 473 29.74 7.81 26.62
N THR A 474 28.81 7.64 25.70
CA THR A 474 29.09 7.31 24.32
C THR A 474 28.64 8.47 23.46
N GLY A 475 29.60 9.24 22.91
CA GLY A 475 29.37 10.03 21.70
C GLY A 475 28.80 11.43 21.86
N ALA A 476 28.65 11.95 23.08
CA ALA A 476 28.18 13.32 23.27
C ALA A 476 29.31 14.35 23.07
N PRO A 477 29.13 15.40 22.23
CA PRO A 477 30.21 16.34 21.94
C PRO A 477 30.29 17.52 22.93
N ASN A 478 29.23 17.76 23.70
CA ASN A 478 29.11 18.92 24.58
C ASN A 478 28.28 18.61 25.83
N TYR A 479 28.72 19.15 26.95
CA TYR A 479 28.11 18.98 28.27
C TYR A 479 27.84 20.33 28.93
N LYS A 480 26.79 20.33 29.75
CA LYS A 480 26.42 21.39 30.67
C LYS A 480 26.48 20.83 32.08
N VAL A 481 27.44 21.29 32.87
CA VAL A 481 27.59 20.92 34.27
C VAL A 481 27.01 22.03 35.13
N LEU A 482 25.88 21.75 35.78
CA LEU A 482 25.28 22.61 36.79
C LEU A 482 25.78 22.16 38.16
N TYR A 483 26.26 23.05 39.00
CA TYR A 483 26.63 22.73 40.38
C TYR A 483 26.21 23.84 41.34
N PHE A 484 25.89 23.47 42.58
CA PHE A 484 25.51 24.43 43.61
C PHE A 484 25.80 23.91 45.01
N LYS A 485 26.16 24.82 45.90
CA LYS A 485 26.18 24.56 47.33
C LYS A 485 24.74 24.39 47.80
N ALA A 486 24.47 23.42 48.67
CA ALA A 486 23.14 23.20 49.22
C ALA A 486 22.56 24.52 49.79
N GLY A 487 21.39 24.93 49.32
CA GLY A 487 20.74 26.19 49.70
C GLY A 487 21.23 27.46 48.98
N SER A 488 22.08 27.34 47.96
CA SER A 488 22.59 28.46 47.16
C SER A 488 22.12 28.40 45.70
N ALA A 489 22.21 29.53 44.98
CA ALA A 489 21.91 29.60 43.55
C ALA A 489 22.91 28.76 42.72
N PRO A 490 22.47 28.17 41.60
CA PRO A 490 23.32 27.29 40.81
C PRO A 490 24.22 27.99 39.78
N SER A 491 25.41 27.41 39.63
CA SER A 491 26.44 27.79 38.68
C SER A 491 26.48 26.80 37.52
N LEU A 492 26.75 27.29 36.31
CA LEU A 492 26.77 26.49 35.08
C LEU A 492 28.16 26.54 34.42
N ILE A 493 28.65 25.39 33.96
CA ILE A 493 29.87 25.24 33.15
C ILE A 493 29.51 24.52 31.86
N ASN A 494 30.02 25.01 30.72
CA ASN A 494 29.98 24.27 29.46
C ASN A 494 31.35 23.64 29.21
N THR A 495 31.38 22.36 28.82
CA THR A 495 32.63 21.64 28.52
C THR A 495 32.42 20.66 27.37
N THR A 496 33.49 20.34 26.64
CA THR A 496 33.53 19.31 25.58
C THR A 496 34.15 18.00 26.07
N SER A 497 34.75 18.01 27.27
CA SER A 497 35.43 16.84 27.84
C SER A 497 34.53 16.13 28.85
N ALA A 498 34.65 14.80 28.93
CA ALA A 498 33.95 13.96 29.91
C ALA A 498 34.51 14.07 31.36
N SER A 499 35.01 15.26 31.70
CA SER A 499 35.59 15.62 32.98
C SER A 499 35.52 17.13 33.20
N VAL A 500 35.33 17.55 34.44
CA VAL A 500 35.42 18.95 34.85
C VAL A 500 36.10 19.07 36.21
N THR A 501 36.99 20.06 36.35
CA THR A 501 37.52 20.45 37.66
C THR A 501 36.85 21.74 38.12
N LEU A 502 36.07 21.66 39.19
CA LEU A 502 35.46 22.80 39.86
C LEU A 502 36.49 23.41 40.83
N THR A 503 36.59 24.73 40.87
CA THR A 503 37.52 25.47 41.76
C THR A 503 36.80 26.61 42.48
N GLY A 504 37.41 27.17 43.53
CA GLY A 504 36.82 28.26 44.32
C GLY A 504 35.66 27.82 45.22
N LEU A 505 35.59 26.54 45.56
CA LEU A 505 34.53 25.99 46.40
C LEU A 505 34.72 26.37 47.88
N THR A 506 33.63 26.52 48.62
CA THR A 506 33.68 26.78 50.06
C THR A 506 34.10 25.51 50.79
N PRO A 507 35.07 25.57 51.73
CA PRO A 507 35.43 24.41 52.55
C PRO A 507 34.26 23.83 53.35
N ALA A 508 34.35 22.54 53.70
CA ALA A 508 33.36 21.81 54.50
C ALA A 508 31.90 22.02 54.07
N SER A 509 31.64 22.06 52.76
CA SER A 509 30.31 22.38 52.22
C SER A 509 29.82 21.28 51.29
N ASN A 510 28.53 20.96 51.39
CA ASN A 510 27.86 19.99 50.53
C ASN A 510 27.45 20.64 49.21
N TYR A 511 27.77 19.96 48.12
CA TYR A 511 27.43 20.38 46.76
C TYR A 511 26.63 19.29 46.05
N VAL A 512 25.68 19.75 45.24
CA VAL A 512 24.96 18.93 44.26
C VAL A 512 25.46 19.33 42.88
N PHE A 513 25.62 18.36 41.98
CA PHE A 513 25.89 18.65 40.58
C PHE A 513 25.00 17.82 39.66
N LYS A 514 24.77 18.35 38.46
CA LYS A 514 24.07 17.69 37.36
C LYS A 514 24.88 17.88 36.08
N ILE A 515 25.13 16.80 35.36
CA ILE A 515 25.75 16.80 34.05
C ILE A 515 24.64 16.54 33.05
N ARG A 516 24.44 17.47 32.13
CA ARG A 516 23.50 17.33 31.03
C ARG A 516 24.26 17.31 29.71
N ASN A 517 23.94 16.38 28.83
CA ASN A 517 24.39 16.38 27.44
C ASN A 517 23.19 16.47 26.49
N LYS A 518 23.45 16.96 25.27
CA LYS A 518 22.52 16.90 24.15
C LYS A 518 23.23 16.24 22.99
N CYS A 519 22.75 15.08 22.58
CA CYS A 519 23.25 14.39 21.41
C CYS A 519 22.63 15.01 20.14
N PRO A 520 23.43 15.48 19.17
CA PRO A 520 22.91 16.02 17.92
C PRO A 520 22.05 14.97 17.20
N GLY A 521 20.78 15.29 16.92
CA GLY A 521 19.85 14.37 16.26
C GLY A 521 19.12 13.38 17.18
N ALA A 522 19.44 13.31 18.48
CA ALA A 522 18.67 12.49 19.42
C ALA A 522 17.41 13.24 19.93
N PRO A 523 16.33 12.52 20.28
CA PRO A 523 15.06 13.13 20.69
C PRO A 523 15.08 13.81 22.08
N GLY A 524 16.18 13.75 22.84
CA GLY A 524 16.21 14.23 24.23
C GLY A 524 17.54 14.80 24.71
N ASN A 525 17.48 15.54 25.82
CA ASN A 525 18.65 15.82 26.65
C ASN A 525 18.75 14.72 27.71
N PHE A 526 19.94 14.19 27.97
CA PHE A 526 20.16 13.26 29.07
C PHE A 526 20.77 14.01 30.25
N THR A 527 20.48 13.60 31.50
CA THR A 527 20.93 14.35 32.69
C THR A 527 21.17 13.44 33.88
N ALA A 528 22.44 13.24 34.22
CA ALA A 528 22.85 12.54 35.42
C ALA A 528 23.30 13.52 36.51
N GLY A 529 23.40 13.06 37.76
CA GLY A 529 23.83 13.91 38.85
C GLY A 529 24.38 13.14 40.03
N GLY A 530 24.95 13.89 40.96
CA GLY A 530 25.54 13.34 42.18
C GLY A 530 25.79 14.44 43.21
N ASN A 531 26.40 14.03 44.33
CA ASN A 531 26.70 14.91 45.46
C ASN A 531 28.15 14.73 45.89
N PHE A 532 28.74 15.76 46.49
CA PHE A 532 30.06 15.69 47.13
C PHE A 532 30.20 16.71 48.26
N THR A 533 31.19 16.51 49.13
CA THR A 533 31.49 17.41 50.26
C THR A 533 32.96 17.82 50.20
N THR A 534 33.25 19.12 50.11
CA THR A 534 34.63 19.64 50.13
C THR A 534 35.32 19.39 51.46
N LEU A 535 36.65 19.34 51.45
CA LEU A 535 37.42 19.15 52.68
C LEU A 535 37.41 20.42 53.58
N PRO A 536 37.63 20.31 54.90
CA PRO A 536 37.72 21.45 55.82
C PRO A 536 38.93 22.36 55.56
N ALA A 537 38.82 23.66 55.90
CA ALA A 537 39.84 24.68 55.60
C ALA A 537 41.17 24.55 56.36
N ARG A 538 41.22 23.73 57.42
CA ARG A 538 42.48 23.31 58.05
C ARG A 538 42.66 21.85 57.73
N GLU A 539 43.83 21.49 57.19
CA GLU A 539 44.21 20.12 56.82
C GLU A 539 43.99 19.08 57.94
N ASN A 540 43.77 19.51 59.20
CA ASN A 540 43.64 18.64 60.37
C ASN A 540 42.42 18.94 61.28
N SER A 541 41.40 19.71 60.86
CA SER A 541 40.24 19.96 61.74
C SER A 541 39.04 19.10 61.37
N PHE A 542 38.96 17.95 62.06
CA PHE A 542 37.90 16.93 62.11
C PHE A 542 37.75 16.02 60.88
N VAL A 543 38.83 15.31 60.57
CA VAL A 543 38.72 13.86 60.37
C VAL A 543 38.91 13.27 61.77
N GLU A 544 37.97 12.47 62.29
CA GLU A 544 38.36 11.56 63.38
C GLU A 544 39.39 10.60 62.76
N SER A 545 40.67 10.91 62.94
CA SER A 545 41.80 10.09 62.46
C SER A 545 42.01 8.85 63.33
N GLU A 546 41.25 8.72 64.42
CA GLU A 546 41.29 7.56 65.29
C GLU A 546 40.12 6.63 64.96
N VAL A 547 40.46 5.36 64.76
CA VAL A 547 39.51 4.26 64.68
C VAL A 547 39.09 3.95 66.11
N HIS A 548 37.83 4.25 66.46
CA HIS A 548 37.30 3.92 67.78
C HIS A 548 36.51 2.62 67.74
N ILE A 549 36.66 1.83 68.79
CA ILE A 549 35.97 0.56 68.97
C ILE A 549 34.90 0.76 70.03
N TYR A 550 33.64 0.63 69.62
CA TYR A 550 32.50 0.74 70.51
C TYR A 550 32.04 -0.66 70.89
N PRO A 551 32.06 -1.02 72.19
CA PRO A 551 31.55 -2.29 72.65
C PRO A 551 30.03 -2.37 72.42
N ASN A 552 29.54 -3.51 71.92
CA ASN A 552 28.12 -3.85 71.99
C ASN A 552 27.90 -4.68 73.26
N PRO A 553 27.24 -4.14 74.30
CA PRO A 553 27.31 -4.69 75.65
C PRO A 553 26.70 -6.09 75.84
N ASN A 554 26.08 -6.71 74.83
CA ASN A 554 25.33 -7.95 75.00
C ASN A 554 25.65 -9.10 74.02
N THR A 555 26.65 -9.00 73.14
CA THR A 555 26.84 -10.03 72.08
C THR A 555 28.28 -10.39 71.71
N GLY A 556 29.31 -9.85 72.36
CA GLY A 556 30.71 -10.07 71.93
C GLY A 556 31.04 -9.51 70.53
N SER A 557 30.17 -8.64 69.98
CA SER A 557 30.41 -7.91 68.73
C SER A 557 30.82 -6.47 69.02
N PHE A 558 31.68 -5.91 68.17
CA PHE A 558 32.23 -4.58 68.31
C PHE A 558 31.96 -3.77 67.05
N LYS A 559 31.57 -2.51 67.23
CA LYS A 559 31.41 -1.56 66.13
C LYS A 559 32.65 -0.70 65.99
N ILE A 560 33.01 -0.40 64.75
CA ILE A 560 34.19 0.41 64.43
C ILE A 560 33.77 1.69 63.70
N SER A 561 34.23 2.84 64.21
CA SER A 561 34.10 4.09 63.46
C SER A 561 35.08 4.14 62.29
N ASN A 562 34.69 4.82 61.21
CA ASN A 562 35.55 5.10 60.04
C ASN A 562 36.14 3.83 59.38
N HIS A 563 35.39 2.72 59.35
CA HIS A 563 35.83 1.43 58.81
C HIS A 563 36.44 1.49 57.39
N MET A 564 36.01 2.43 56.54
CA MET A 564 36.58 2.63 55.19
C MET A 564 38.07 2.99 55.18
N LEU A 565 38.62 3.50 56.29
CA LEU A 565 40.05 3.80 56.44
C LEU A 565 40.88 2.57 56.83
N VAL A 566 40.25 1.51 57.34
CA VAL A 566 40.90 0.28 57.77
C VAL A 566 41.10 -0.63 56.56
N LYS A 567 42.34 -1.01 56.29
CA LYS A 567 42.70 -1.94 55.22
C LYS A 567 42.50 -3.38 55.69
N THR A 568 43.05 -3.73 56.86
CA THR A 568 42.84 -5.03 57.50
C THR A 568 42.80 -4.88 59.03
N PHE A 569 42.16 -5.83 59.71
CA PHE A 569 42.29 -5.98 61.16
C PHE A 569 42.74 -7.40 61.52
N SER A 570 43.45 -7.55 62.64
CA SER A 570 43.89 -8.83 63.20
C SER A 570 43.60 -8.91 64.70
N VAL A 571 43.28 -10.10 65.22
CA VAL A 571 42.93 -10.33 66.64
C VAL A 571 43.89 -11.34 67.26
N TYR A 572 44.34 -11.07 68.48
CA TYR A 572 45.27 -11.89 69.26
C TYR A 572 44.75 -12.16 70.67
N ASP A 573 45.09 -13.32 71.25
CA ASP A 573 44.84 -13.61 72.67
C ASP A 573 45.84 -12.88 73.59
N VAL A 574 45.62 -12.90 74.91
CA VAL A 574 46.50 -12.25 75.91
C VAL A 574 47.93 -12.77 75.93
N THR A 575 48.18 -13.96 75.39
CA THR A 575 49.52 -14.55 75.29
C THR A 575 50.22 -14.18 73.98
N GLY A 576 49.54 -13.46 73.09
CA GLY A 576 50.03 -12.99 71.80
C GLY A 576 49.78 -13.97 70.64
N ASN A 577 49.02 -15.04 70.84
CA ASN A 577 48.69 -15.95 69.74
C ASN A 577 47.66 -15.30 68.81
N TYR A 578 47.93 -15.36 67.51
CA TYR A 578 47.02 -14.86 66.47
C TYR A 578 45.77 -15.75 66.38
N LEU A 579 44.60 -15.13 66.29
CA LEU A 579 43.31 -15.79 66.22
C LEU A 579 42.65 -15.67 64.84
N GLN A 580 42.58 -14.45 64.29
CA GLN A 580 41.99 -14.18 62.98
C GLN A 580 42.43 -12.83 62.38
N SER A 581 42.23 -12.65 61.07
CA SER A 581 42.25 -11.36 60.39
C SER A 581 41.22 -11.31 59.27
N SER A 582 40.73 -10.11 58.95
CA SER A 582 39.82 -9.87 57.82
C SER A 582 40.06 -8.49 57.21
N ALA A 583 39.66 -8.32 55.94
CA ALA A 583 39.45 -7.01 55.36
C ALA A 583 38.27 -6.33 56.08
N ALA A 584 38.38 -5.03 56.36
CA ALA A 584 37.34 -4.27 57.05
C ALA A 584 36.27 -3.77 56.05
N GLU A 585 35.60 -4.70 55.37
CA GLU A 585 34.47 -4.37 54.48
C GLU A 585 33.17 -4.07 55.25
N SER A 586 33.15 -4.34 56.56
CA SER A 586 31.99 -4.15 57.44
C SER A 586 32.36 -3.27 58.63
N GLU A 587 31.38 -2.50 59.10
CA GLU A 587 31.46 -1.70 60.33
C GLU A 587 31.38 -2.54 61.63
N ASN A 588 31.11 -3.85 61.51
CA ASN A 588 30.96 -4.75 62.66
C ASN A 588 32.03 -5.86 62.65
N ILE A 589 32.67 -6.08 63.80
CA ILE A 589 33.50 -7.26 64.07
C ILE A 589 32.73 -8.16 65.03
N ASP A 590 32.55 -9.42 64.66
CA ASP A 590 31.93 -10.42 65.51
C ASP A 590 33.00 -11.31 66.17
N LEU A 591 33.10 -11.23 67.50
CA LEU A 591 33.94 -12.08 68.34
C LEU A 591 33.10 -12.94 69.30
N SER A 592 31.81 -13.09 69.04
CA SER A 592 30.86 -13.80 69.91
C SER A 592 31.27 -15.24 70.24
N ASN A 593 31.99 -15.90 69.32
CA ASN A 593 32.44 -17.28 69.46
C ASN A 593 33.68 -17.46 70.38
N TYR A 594 34.28 -16.38 70.87
CA TYR A 594 35.43 -16.43 71.78
C TYR A 594 35.00 -16.35 73.25
N ASN A 595 35.75 -17.02 74.14
CA ASN A 595 35.45 -17.07 75.59
C ASN A 595 35.61 -15.69 76.26
N ASN A 596 34.99 -15.52 77.43
CA ASN A 596 35.16 -14.32 78.26
C ASN A 596 36.65 -14.10 78.58
N GLY A 597 37.16 -12.91 78.27
CA GLY A 597 38.60 -12.63 78.34
C GLY A 597 39.00 -11.30 77.72
N ILE A 598 40.30 -11.02 77.79
CA ILE A 598 40.93 -9.85 77.17
C ILE A 598 41.54 -10.27 75.83
N TYR A 599 41.40 -9.43 74.81
CA TYR A 599 42.00 -9.65 73.49
C TYR A 599 42.67 -8.36 72.99
N LEU A 600 43.68 -8.52 72.14
CA LEU A 600 44.33 -7.40 71.45
C LEU A 600 43.89 -7.39 69.99
N MET A 601 43.41 -6.23 69.51
CA MET A 601 43.09 -6.01 68.10
C MET A 601 44.08 -5.03 67.48
N SER A 602 44.58 -5.36 66.29
CA SER A 602 45.49 -4.53 65.51
C SER A 602 44.84 -4.14 64.18
N PHE A 603 44.82 -2.86 63.86
CA PHE A 603 44.24 -2.30 62.63
C PHE A 603 45.33 -1.69 61.76
N GLU A 604 45.48 -2.17 60.53
CA GLU A 604 46.32 -1.54 59.51
C GLU A 604 45.44 -0.60 58.69
N LEU A 605 45.78 0.69 58.65
CA LEU A 605 45.07 1.69 57.86
C LEU A 605 45.57 1.69 56.40
N GLN A 606 44.78 2.24 55.48
CA GLN A 606 45.17 2.33 54.06
C GLN A 606 46.48 3.11 53.83
N ASN A 607 46.86 3.99 54.75
CA ASN A 607 48.13 4.75 54.72
C ASN A 607 49.31 4.01 55.40
N GLY A 608 49.12 2.77 55.84
CA GLY A 608 50.16 1.92 56.44
C GLY A 608 50.39 2.12 57.94
N ILE A 609 49.63 2.98 58.62
CA ILE A 609 49.69 3.15 60.07
C ILE A 609 49.01 1.96 60.77
N VAL A 610 49.60 1.50 61.88
CA VAL A 610 49.04 0.41 62.71
C VAL A 610 48.56 0.94 64.06
N ILE A 611 47.30 0.66 64.40
CA ILE A 611 46.67 1.00 65.68
C ILE A 611 46.38 -0.28 66.45
N ASN A 612 46.70 -0.32 67.75
CA ASN A 612 46.44 -1.48 68.60
C ASN A 612 45.48 -1.10 69.73
N GLU A 613 44.44 -1.90 69.91
CA GLU A 613 43.41 -1.67 70.91
C GLU A 613 43.12 -2.93 71.73
N LYS A 614 42.89 -2.73 73.02
CA LYS A 614 42.55 -3.80 73.94
C LYS A 614 41.03 -3.87 74.06
N VAL A 615 40.48 -5.05 73.80
CA VAL A 615 39.05 -5.31 73.99
C VAL A 615 38.81 -6.39 75.02
N ILE A 616 37.65 -6.31 75.66
CA ILE A 616 37.21 -7.24 76.69
C ILE A 616 35.91 -7.88 76.21
N ILE A 617 35.89 -9.20 76.14
CA ILE A 617 34.70 -9.98 75.87
C ILE A 617 34.15 -10.44 77.21
N GLN A 618 32.90 -10.08 77.47
CA GLN A 618 32.16 -10.50 78.65
C GLN A 618 30.71 -10.79 78.21
N HIS A 619 30.42 -12.06 77.98
CA HIS A 619 29.06 -12.59 77.78
C HIS A 619 28.27 -12.65 79.07
#